data_AF-A0AAJ2NSM1-F1
#
_entry.id   AF-A0AAJ2NSM1-F1
#
_cell.length_a   1.000
_cell.length_b   1.000
_cell.length_c   1.000
_cell.angle_alpha   90.00
_cell.angle_beta   90.00
_cell.angle_gamma   90.00
#
_symmetry.space_group_name_H-M   'P 1'
#
loop_
_entity.id
_entity.type
_entity.pdbx_description
1 polymer ?
#
loop_
_entity_poly.entity_id
_entity_poly.type
_entity_poly.pdbx_seq_one_letter_code
_entity_poly.pdbx_strand_id
1 'polypeptide(L)'
;YVEEKDDRALFQLDEEFHYLLFKGCKKERVWDSIQQMNLHFKRVRFLRLKSDYHWDGIYEDHVDIYQAINDKNVKLAQDIMHRHLTRVWEDSSLL
;
A
#
# COMPACT_ATOMS: atom_id res chain seq x y z
N TYR A 1 0.08 -10.13 -14.24
CA TYR A 1 0.80 -9.61 -13.06
C TYR A 1 0.64 -10.46 -11.82
N VAL A 2 -0.53 -10.54 -11.18
CA VAL A 2 -0.74 -11.45 -10.03
C VAL A 2 -0.47 -12.91 -10.43
N GLU A 3 -0.90 -13.31 -11.63
CA GLU A 3 -0.66 -14.66 -12.18
C GLU A 3 0.80 -14.92 -12.63
N GLU A 4 1.59 -13.87 -12.87
CA GLU A 4 2.98 -13.98 -13.40
C GLU A 4 4.05 -13.83 -12.32
N LYS A 5 3.68 -13.50 -11.08
CA LYS A 5 4.58 -13.34 -9.92
C LYS A 5 5.73 -12.35 -10.15
N ASP A 6 5.48 -11.26 -10.87
CA ASP A 6 6.46 -10.17 -11.00
C ASP A 6 6.34 -9.19 -9.83
N ASP A 7 7.06 -9.50 -8.75
CA ASP A 7 7.08 -8.70 -7.51
C ASP A 7 7.47 -7.23 -7.74
N ARG A 8 8.31 -6.94 -8.74
CA ARG A 8 8.78 -5.57 -9.00
C ARG A 8 7.67 -4.72 -9.57
N ALA A 9 6.96 -5.25 -10.56
CA ALA A 9 5.86 -4.54 -11.16
C ALA A 9 4.68 -4.39 -10.21
N LEU A 10 4.38 -5.41 -9.39
CA LEU A 10 3.35 -5.30 -8.35
C LEU A 10 3.71 -4.23 -7.32
N PHE A 11 4.98 -4.17 -6.88
CA PHE A 11 5.44 -3.10 -6.00
C PHE A 11 5.34 -1.72 -6.65
N GLN A 12 5.65 -1.61 -7.94
CA GLN A 12 5.55 -0.35 -8.67
C GLN A 12 4.09 0.12 -8.78
N LEU A 13 3.15 -0.80 -9.04
CA LEU A 13 1.72 -0.50 -9.07
C LEU A 13 1.20 -0.08 -7.70
N ASP A 14 1.67 -0.71 -6.62
CA ASP A 14 1.32 -0.30 -5.27
C ASP A 14 1.83 1.12 -4.94
N GLU A 15 3.07 1.46 -5.30
CA GLU A 15 3.60 2.81 -5.12
C GLU A 15 2.84 3.85 -5.95
N GLU A 16 2.44 3.50 -7.17
CA GLU A 16 1.63 4.35 -8.04
C GLU A 16 0.23 4.58 -7.46
N PHE A 17 -0.40 3.54 -6.90
CA PHE A 17 -1.69 3.67 -6.22
C PHE A 17 -1.62 4.70 -5.08
N HIS A 18 -0.63 4.60 -4.19
CA HIS A 18 -0.46 5.59 -3.12
C HIS A 18 -0.19 7.00 -3.69
N TYR A 19 0.69 7.12 -4.69
CA TYR A 19 0.96 8.41 -5.33
C TYR A 19 -0.32 9.05 -5.89
N LEU A 20 -1.20 8.28 -6.54
CA LEU A 20 -2.46 8.77 -7.09
C LEU A 20 -3.39 9.32 -5.99
N LEU A 21 -3.43 8.72 -4.80
CA LEU A 21 -4.18 9.25 -3.66
C LEU A 21 -3.65 10.61 -3.22
N PHE A 22 -2.33 10.75 -3.06
CA PHE A 22 -1.70 12.04 -2.72
C PHE A 22 -1.96 13.10 -3.80
N LYS A 23 -1.79 12.73 -5.07
CA LYS A 23 -2.04 13.61 -6.22
C LYS A 23 -3.50 14.05 -6.28
N GLY A 24 -4.45 13.14 -6.08
CA GLY A 24 -5.89 13.45 -6.02
C GLY A 24 -6.23 14.48 -4.94
N CYS A 25 -5.42 14.52 -3.86
CA CYS A 25 -5.56 15.48 -2.76
C CYS A 25 -4.69 16.74 -2.91
N LYS A 26 -3.97 16.91 -4.03
CA LYS A 26 -2.98 17.99 -4.26
C LYS A 26 -1.87 18.02 -3.20
N LYS A 27 -1.37 16.84 -2.82
CA LYS A 27 -0.36 16.61 -1.78
C LYS A 27 0.93 15.99 -2.31
N GLU A 28 1.28 16.22 -3.57
CA GLU A 28 2.49 15.68 -4.22
C GLU A 28 3.77 16.05 -3.46
N ARG A 29 3.87 17.27 -2.91
CA ARG A 29 5.03 17.65 -2.07
C ARG A 29 5.17 16.84 -0.79
N VAL A 30 4.04 16.40 -0.22
CA VAL A 30 4.03 15.55 0.98
C VAL A 30 4.48 14.14 0.59
N TRP A 31 3.99 13.63 -0.55
CA TRP A 31 4.48 12.39 -1.12
C TRP A 31 6.01 12.44 -1.28
N ASP A 32 6.56 13.40 -1.99
CA ASP A 32 8.01 13.53 -2.23
C ASP A 32 8.83 13.55 -0.93
N SER A 33 8.34 14.26 0.10
CA SER A 33 8.96 14.29 1.43
C SER A 33 8.97 12.90 2.08
N ILE A 34 7.84 12.20 2.06
CA ILE A 34 7.70 10.84 2.60
C ILE A 34 8.63 9.88 1.85
N GLN A 35 8.71 9.96 0.52
CA GLN A 35 9.52 9.05 -0.29
C GLN A 35 11.01 9.13 0.08
N GLN A 36 11.52 10.33 0.39
CA GLN A 36 12.91 10.53 0.80
C GLN A 36 13.19 9.99 2.20
N MET A 37 12.24 10.15 3.14
CA MET A 37 12.40 9.72 4.52
C MET A 37 12.22 8.20 4.68
N ASN A 38 11.38 7.57 3.85
CA ASN A 38 10.94 6.19 4.03
C ASN A 38 11.66 5.14 3.15
N LEU A 39 12.89 5.41 2.71
CA LEU A 39 13.67 4.44 1.93
C LEU A 39 13.83 3.08 2.64
N HIS A 40 14.05 3.07 3.96
CA HIS A 40 14.11 1.84 4.75
C HIS A 40 12.77 1.11 4.80
N PHE A 41 11.67 1.86 4.97
CA PHE A 41 10.33 1.29 5.00
C PHE A 41 9.92 0.66 3.66
N LYS A 42 10.24 1.33 2.55
CA LYS A 42 10.05 0.76 1.20
C LYS A 42 10.78 -0.57 1.02
N ARG A 43 12.03 -0.65 1.49
CA ARG A 43 12.82 -1.88 1.45
C ARG A 43 12.16 -3.01 2.24
N VAL A 44 11.67 -2.72 3.44
CA VAL A 44 10.95 -3.71 4.28
C VAL A 44 9.69 -4.19 3.58
N ARG A 45 8.87 -3.27 3.04
CA ARG A 45 7.67 -3.63 2.26
C ARG A 45 8.01 -4.53 1.07
N PHE A 46 9.00 -4.16 0.27
CA PHE A 46 9.44 -4.97 -0.87
C PHE A 46 9.96 -6.37 -0.46
N LEU A 47 10.73 -6.46 0.62
CA LEU A 47 11.24 -7.76 1.10
C LEU A 47 10.11 -8.66 1.60
N ARG A 48 9.12 -8.11 2.31
CA ARG A 48 7.97 -8.88 2.80
C ARG A 48 7.06 -9.33 1.66
N LEU A 49 6.87 -8.49 0.66
CA LEU A 49 6.17 -8.84 -0.57
C LEU A 49 6.80 -10.05 -1.26
N LYS A 50 8.13 -10.12 -1.27
CA LYS A 50 8.88 -11.24 -1.84
C LYS A 50 8.81 -12.52 -1.00
N SER A 51 8.62 -12.42 0.32
CA SER A 51 8.62 -13.58 1.23
C SER A 51 7.26 -14.27 1.35
N ASP A 52 6.17 -13.50 1.48
CA ASP A 52 4.91 -14.04 2.00
C ASP A 52 3.79 -14.22 0.96
N TYR A 53 4.04 -13.89 -0.31
CA TYR A 53 3.12 -14.10 -1.45
C TYR A 53 1.66 -13.66 -1.22
N HIS A 54 1.40 -12.77 -0.25
CA HIS A 54 0.07 -12.23 0.08
C HIS A 54 -0.35 -11.07 -0.85
N TRP A 55 -0.07 -11.22 -2.15
CA TRP A 55 -0.40 -10.19 -3.14
C TRP A 55 -1.90 -10.03 -3.32
N ASP A 56 -2.66 -11.12 -3.22
CA ASP A 56 -4.12 -11.10 -3.35
C ASP A 56 -4.75 -10.21 -2.26
N GLY A 57 -4.32 -10.35 -1.01
CA GLY A 57 -4.85 -9.53 0.08
C GLY A 57 -4.47 -8.05 0.00
N ILE A 58 -3.31 -7.71 -0.57
CA ILE A 58 -2.90 -6.31 -0.80
C ILE A 58 -3.72 -5.70 -1.94
N TYR A 59 -3.89 -6.46 -3.02
CA TYR A 59 -4.72 -6.05 -4.14
C TYR A 59 -6.17 -5.82 -3.72
N GLU A 60 -6.75 -6.75 -2.95
CA GLU A 60 -8.09 -6.63 -2.38
C GLU A 60 -8.22 -5.38 -1.50
N ASP A 61 -7.25 -5.12 -0.61
CA ASP A 61 -7.27 -3.90 0.21
C ASP A 61 -7.29 -2.62 -0.66
N HIS A 62 -6.52 -2.58 -1.77
CA HIS A 62 -6.52 -1.42 -2.68
C HIS A 62 -7.86 -1.24 -3.39
N VAL A 63 -8.48 -2.33 -3.84
CA VAL A 63 -9.81 -2.31 -4.46
C VAL A 63 -10.84 -1.79 -3.46
N ASP A 64 -10.83 -2.29 -2.23
CA ASP A 64 -11.77 -1.89 -1.18
C ASP A 64 -11.57 -0.42 -0.76
N ILE A 65 -10.32 0.05 -0.66
CA ILE A 65 -10.00 1.46 -0.42
C ILE A 65 -10.61 2.33 -1.53
N TYR A 66 -10.38 1.94 -2.79
CA TYR A 66 -10.91 2.68 -3.93
C TYR A 66 -12.44 2.76 -3.91
N GLN A 67 -13.11 1.63 -3.67
CA GLN A 67 -14.57 1.57 -3.57
C GLN A 67 -15.09 2.45 -2.42
N ALA A 68 -14.48 2.37 -1.23
CA ALA A 68 -14.86 3.20 -0.10
C ALA A 68 -14.68 4.70 -0.37
N ILE A 69 -13.63 5.10 -1.09
CA ILE A 69 -13.42 6.49 -1.54
C ILE A 69 -14.51 6.90 -2.54
N ASN A 70 -14.80 6.05 -3.54
CA ASN A 70 -15.81 6.32 -4.56
C ASN A 70 -17.20 6.51 -3.93
N ASP A 71 -17.52 5.69 -2.94
CA ASP A 71 -18.78 5.73 -2.20
C ASP A 71 -18.81 6.83 -1.12
N LYS A 72 -17.73 7.61 -1.00
CA LYS A 72 -17.53 8.67 0.00
C LYS A 72 -17.66 8.18 1.44
N ASN A 73 -17.40 6.90 1.69
CA ASN A 73 -17.39 6.31 3.02
C ASN A 73 -16.01 6.53 3.69
N VAL A 74 -15.82 7.73 4.22
CA VAL A 74 -14.53 8.17 4.81
C VAL A 74 -14.05 7.23 5.91
N LYS A 75 -14.95 6.80 6.80
CA LYS A 75 -14.58 5.93 7.93
C LYS A 75 -14.04 4.60 7.43
N LEU A 76 -14.77 3.95 6.52
CA LEU A 76 -14.34 2.67 5.96
C LEU A 76 -13.00 2.79 5.21
N ALA A 77 -12.83 3.84 4.40
CA ALA A 77 -11.57 4.07 3.70
C ALA A 77 -10.39 4.25 4.67
N GLN A 78 -10.60 4.93 5.79
CA GLN A 78 -9.59 5.11 6.84
C GLN A 78 -9.26 3.79 7.55
N ASP A 79 -10.29 3.00 7.92
CA ASP A 79 -10.11 1.73 8.62
C ASP A 79 -9.33 0.72 7.77
N ILE A 80 -9.68 0.59 6.47
CA ILE A 80 -8.97 -0.30 5.55
C ILE A 80 -7.53 0.19 5.31
N MET A 81 -7.34 1.49 5.05
CA MET A 81 -6.00 2.04 4.84
C MET A 81 -5.10 1.86 6.07
N HIS A 82 -5.66 2.00 7.29
CA HIS A 82 -4.90 1.75 8.51
C HIS A 82 -4.39 0.31 8.56
N ARG A 83 -5.29 -0.67 8.37
CA ARG A 83 -4.94 -2.09 8.33
C ARG A 83 -3.91 -2.40 7.23
N HIS A 84 -4.11 -1.88 6.02
CA HIS A 84 -3.18 -2.06 4.89
C HIS A 84 -1.75 -1.60 5.26
N LEU A 85 -1.64 -0.42 5.87
CA LEU A 85 -0.35 0.16 6.24
C LEU A 85 0.31 -0.53 7.44
N THR A 86 -0.48 -1.02 8.41
CA THR A 86 0.04 -1.69 9.62
C THR A 86 0.34 -3.15 9.42
N ARG A 87 -0.21 -3.79 8.38
CA ARG A 87 0.02 -5.22 8.10
C ARG A 87 1.50 -5.58 8.05
N VAL A 88 2.36 -4.67 7.59
CA VAL A 88 3.83 -4.84 7.55
C VAL A 88 4.46 -5.11 8.91
N TRP A 89 3.78 -4.77 10.01
CA TRP A 89 4.26 -4.95 11.38
C TRP A 89 3.54 -6.10 12.12
N GLU A 90 2.46 -6.65 11.55
CA GLU A 90 1.65 -7.70 12.21
C GLU A 90 2.39 -9.05 12.33
N ASP A 91 3.47 -9.30 11.56
CA ASP A 91 4.35 -10.47 11.77
C ASP A 91 5.38 -10.29 12.89
N SER A 92 5.60 -9.06 13.37
CA SER A 92 6.60 -8.81 14.43
C SER A 92 6.06 -9.10 15.84
N SER A 93 4.77 -9.41 15.98
CA SER A 93 4.12 -9.83 17.24
C SER A 93 4.22 -11.33 17.54
N LEU A 94 4.98 -12.09 16.75
CA LEU A 94 5.34 -13.49 17.02
C LEU A 94 6.80 -13.68 17.49
N LEU A 95 7.43 -12.61 17.99
CA LEU A 95 8.67 -12.65 18.77
C LEU A 95 8.39 -12.17 20.19
#